data_AF-A0A0W8F5F9-F1
#
_entry.id   AF-A0A0W8F5F9-F1
#
_cell.length_a   1.000
_cell.length_b   1.000
_cell.length_c   1.000
_cell.angle_alpha   90.00
_cell.angle_beta   90.00
_cell.angle_gamma   90.00
#
_symmetry.space_group_name_H-M   'P 1'
#
loop_
_entity.id
_entity.type
_entity.pdbx_description
1 polymer ?
#
loop_
_entity_poly.entity_id
_entity_poly.type
_entity_poly.pdbx_seq_one_letter_code
_entity_poly.pdbx_strand_id
1 'polypeptide(L)'
;MGVDLNRSIILLLPWTEGYQRTLSENNTVLFTTARLPEREQLFKWVGPAASGRDVLLAKRDKNVTIADPQDLKKYKIGAIKDDVVVERLLNSGLMREDLILENASAPIIEKLEDGSIDAWAYNDLAGIVLIQEAGANVSNYEIAYVLAQNDAYFAFNKEDSD
;
A
#
# COMPACT_ATOMS: atom_id res chain seq x y z
N MET A 1 -33.29 -7.04 9.17
CA MET A 1 -33.18 -8.07 8.10
C MET A 1 -31.74 -8.54 8.09
N GLY A 2 -31.50 -9.84 8.26
CA GLY A 2 -30.17 -10.43 8.06
C GLY A 2 -30.06 -10.87 6.61
N VAL A 3 -29.12 -10.29 5.87
CA VAL A 3 -28.81 -10.77 4.53
C VAL A 3 -28.03 -12.08 4.71
N ASP A 4 -28.46 -13.16 4.07
CA ASP A 4 -27.75 -14.44 4.13
C ASP A 4 -26.53 -14.37 3.21
N LEU A 5 -25.44 -13.81 3.74
CA LEU A 5 -24.20 -13.57 3.02
C LEU A 5 -23.33 -14.84 3.09
N ASN A 6 -23.26 -15.59 2.00
CA ASN A 6 -22.31 -16.69 1.85
C ASN A 6 -20.94 -16.15 1.43
N ARG A 7 -19.84 -16.77 1.87
CA ARG A 7 -18.45 -16.44 1.49
C ARG A 7 -18.22 -16.37 -0.02
N SER A 8 -19.03 -17.03 -0.83
CA SER A 8 -18.96 -16.96 -2.30
C SER A 8 -19.13 -15.54 -2.88
N ILE A 9 -19.67 -14.60 -2.10
CA ILE A 9 -19.78 -13.19 -2.52
C ILE A 9 -18.49 -12.39 -2.29
N ILE A 10 -17.54 -12.95 -1.52
CA ILE A 10 -16.24 -12.33 -1.29
C ILE A 10 -15.31 -12.85 -2.39
N LEU A 11 -14.89 -11.94 -3.28
CA LEU A 11 -14.05 -12.26 -4.41
C LEU A 11 -12.63 -11.75 -4.17
N LEU A 12 -11.65 -12.65 -4.22
CA LEU A 12 -10.24 -12.29 -4.23
C LEU A 12 -9.79 -12.15 -5.69
N LEU A 13 -9.58 -10.91 -6.12
CA LEU A 13 -9.25 -10.56 -7.50
C LEU A 13 -7.92 -9.79 -7.54
N PRO A 14 -7.19 -9.80 -8.67
CA PRO A 14 -6.13 -8.82 -8.91
C PRO A 14 -6.65 -7.41 -8.64
N TRP A 15 -5.84 -6.56 -8.00
CA TRP A 15 -6.29 -5.25 -7.52
C TRP A 15 -7.00 -4.42 -8.60
N THR A 16 -6.42 -4.35 -9.79
CA THR A 16 -6.97 -3.62 -10.94
C THR A 16 -8.34 -4.15 -11.34
N GLU A 17 -8.55 -5.47 -11.31
CA GLU A 17 -9.82 -6.08 -11.66
C GLU A 17 -10.90 -5.75 -10.62
N GLY A 18 -10.57 -5.90 -9.33
CA GLY A 18 -11.49 -5.52 -8.25
C GLY A 18 -11.87 -4.04 -8.28
N TYR A 19 -10.90 -3.17 -8.56
CA TYR A 19 -11.12 -1.72 -8.71
C TYR A 19 -12.07 -1.41 -9.88
N GLN A 20 -11.80 -1.95 -11.07
CA GLN A 20 -12.63 -1.72 -12.26
C GLN A 20 -14.04 -2.26 -12.08
N ARG A 21 -14.16 -3.44 -11.46
CA ARG A 21 -15.45 -4.05 -11.16
C ARG A 21 -16.29 -3.19 -10.23
N THR A 22 -15.65 -2.61 -9.21
CA THR A 22 -16.34 -1.70 -8.27
C THR A 22 -16.84 -0.43 -8.94
N LEU A 23 -16.15 0.05 -9.99
CA LEU A 23 -16.60 1.20 -10.77
C LEU A 23 -17.79 0.89 -11.68
N SER A 24 -17.88 -0.33 -12.21
CA SER A 24 -18.82 -0.67 -13.30
C SER A 24 -20.03 -1.50 -12.87
N GLU A 25 -19.94 -2.24 -11.77
CA GLU A 25 -21.01 -3.12 -11.29
C GLU A 25 -21.69 -2.53 -10.04
N ASN A 26 -23.01 -2.33 -10.08
CA ASN A 26 -23.78 -1.91 -8.90
C ASN A 26 -23.76 -2.98 -7.80
N ASN A 27 -24.01 -2.56 -6.56
CA ASN A 27 -24.00 -3.36 -5.33
C ASN A 27 -22.65 -4.04 -5.08
N THR A 28 -21.55 -3.36 -5.41
CA THR A 28 -20.20 -3.84 -5.17
C THR A 28 -19.46 -2.92 -4.22
N VAL A 29 -18.59 -3.52 -3.41
CA VAL A 29 -17.71 -2.80 -2.49
C VAL A 29 -16.29 -3.31 -2.65
N LEU A 30 -15.36 -2.39 -2.81
CA LEU A 30 -13.93 -2.68 -2.77
C LEU A 30 -13.47 -2.71 -1.31
N PHE A 31 -12.90 -3.83 -0.90
CA PHE A 31 -12.38 -4.01 0.46
C PHE A 31 -11.12 -3.16 0.66
N THR A 32 -11.23 -2.22 1.60
CA THR A 32 -10.32 -1.12 1.98
C THR A 32 -9.35 -0.59 0.91
N THR A 33 -9.50 0.68 0.54
CA THR A 33 -8.55 1.41 -0.31
C THR A 33 -8.31 2.83 0.20
N ALA A 34 -7.21 3.46 -0.23
CA ALA A 34 -6.92 4.86 0.10
C ALA A 34 -7.90 5.79 -0.62
N ARG A 35 -8.45 6.76 0.13
CA ARG A 35 -9.27 7.84 -0.42
C ARG A 35 -8.36 8.96 -0.92
N LEU A 36 -8.35 9.17 -2.23
CA LEU A 36 -7.48 10.13 -2.91
C LEU A 36 -8.32 11.20 -3.63
N PRO A 37 -7.83 12.44 -3.78
CA PRO A 37 -8.58 13.52 -4.46
C PRO A 37 -9.08 13.13 -5.86
N GLU A 38 -8.26 12.43 -6.64
CA GLU A 38 -8.58 11.97 -7.99
C GLU A 38 -9.62 10.83 -8.03
N ARG A 39 -9.85 10.14 -6.90
CA ARG A 39 -10.84 9.06 -6.76
C ARG A 39 -12.10 9.49 -6.04
N GLU A 40 -12.11 10.69 -5.47
CA GLU A 40 -13.15 11.19 -4.58
C GLU A 40 -14.55 11.08 -5.20
N GLN A 41 -14.67 11.39 -6.49
CA GLN A 41 -15.93 11.39 -7.22
C GLN A 41 -16.30 10.04 -7.85
N LEU A 42 -15.44 9.03 -7.72
CA LEU A 42 -15.61 7.72 -8.35
C LEU A 42 -16.37 6.72 -7.48
N PHE A 43 -16.43 6.94 -6.17
CA PHE A 43 -16.98 6.00 -5.20
C PHE A 43 -17.80 6.71 -4.13
N LYS A 44 -18.65 5.94 -3.44
CA LYS A 44 -19.18 6.31 -2.12
C LYS A 44 -18.26 5.75 -1.04
N TRP A 45 -17.91 6.57 -0.06
CA TRP A 45 -16.86 6.24 0.91
C TRP A 45 -17.45 5.97 2.29
N VAL A 46 -17.06 4.84 2.91
CA VAL A 46 -17.38 4.53 4.31
C VAL A 46 -16.09 4.28 5.08
N GLY A 47 -15.90 4.98 6.20
CA GLY A 47 -14.71 4.83 7.03
C GLY A 47 -14.41 6.06 7.90
N PRO A 48 -13.18 6.16 8.44
CA PRO A 48 -12.04 5.26 8.18
C PRO A 48 -12.27 3.85 8.77
N ALA A 49 -11.99 2.83 7.97
CA ALA A 49 -12.06 1.42 8.39
C ALA A 49 -10.75 0.96 9.05
N ALA A 50 -9.63 1.53 8.63
CA ALA A 50 -8.33 1.37 9.26
C ALA A 50 -7.51 2.65 9.02
N SER A 51 -6.65 3.00 9.98
CA SER A 51 -5.66 4.05 9.82
C SER A 51 -4.27 3.42 9.89
N GLY A 52 -3.44 3.74 8.91
CA GLY A 52 -2.05 3.32 8.82
C GLY A 52 -1.19 4.45 8.29
N ARG A 53 0.05 4.12 7.96
CA ARG A 53 1.00 5.07 7.36
C ARG A 53 1.66 4.42 6.17
N ASP A 54 1.82 5.19 5.10
CA ASP A 54 2.82 4.85 4.08
C ASP A 54 4.18 5.23 4.63
N VAL A 55 5.07 4.26 4.66
CA VAL A 55 6.36 4.37 5.32
C VAL A 55 7.45 3.78 4.45
N LEU A 56 8.70 4.10 4.80
CA LEU A 56 9.86 3.32 4.41
C LEU A 56 10.21 2.34 5.53
N LEU A 57 10.01 1.06 5.27
CA LEU A 57 10.47 -0.03 6.12
C LEU A 57 11.93 -0.35 5.74
N ALA A 58 12.84 -0.30 6.72
CA ALA A 58 14.25 -0.61 6.51
C ALA A 58 14.74 -1.60 7.57
N LYS A 59 15.82 -2.31 7.27
CA LYS A 59 16.52 -3.08 8.31
C LYS A 59 17.27 -2.12 9.24
N ARG A 60 17.20 -2.38 10.55
CA ARG A 60 17.83 -1.55 11.60
C ARG A 60 19.34 -1.42 11.43
N ASP A 61 20.00 -2.44 10.87
CA ASP A 61 21.44 -2.43 10.63
C ASP A 61 21.87 -1.56 9.44
N LYS A 62 20.93 -1.14 8.57
CA LYS A 62 21.19 -0.23 7.44
C LYS A 62 21.29 1.23 7.85
N ASN A 63 20.86 1.60 9.07
CA ASN A 63 20.89 2.98 9.59
C ASN A 63 20.31 4.01 8.59
N VAL A 64 19.18 3.69 7.97
CA VAL A 64 18.50 4.60 7.04
C VAL A 64 18.01 5.82 7.83
N THR A 65 18.56 6.99 7.51
CA THR A 65 18.26 8.25 8.21
C THR A 65 17.81 9.28 7.18
N ILE A 66 16.54 9.65 7.24
CA ILE A 66 15.91 10.61 6.31
C ILE A 66 15.43 11.79 7.15
N ALA A 67 16.13 12.92 7.01
CA ALA A 67 15.76 14.17 7.69
C ALA A 67 14.92 15.09 6.78
N ASP A 68 15.14 14.99 5.46
CA ASP A 68 14.42 15.75 4.43
C ASP A 68 14.00 14.82 3.27
N PRO A 69 12.87 15.09 2.58
CA PRO A 69 12.47 14.31 1.41
C PRO A 69 13.55 14.16 0.33
N GLN A 70 14.48 15.11 0.16
CA GLN A 70 15.60 14.95 -0.79
C GLN A 70 16.57 13.82 -0.40
N ASP A 71 16.62 13.42 0.88
CA ASP A 71 17.46 12.30 1.34
C ASP A 71 16.99 10.96 0.79
N LEU A 72 15.72 10.86 0.36
CA LEU A 72 15.17 9.65 -0.27
C LEU A 72 16.02 9.18 -1.47
N LYS A 73 16.62 10.13 -2.21
CA LYS A 73 17.48 9.84 -3.38
C LYS A 73 18.80 9.14 -3.02
N LYS A 74 19.16 9.08 -1.73
CA LYS A 74 20.37 8.41 -1.25
C LYS A 74 20.19 6.89 -1.10
N TYR A 75 18.96 6.40 -1.16
CA TYR A 75 18.61 5.03 -0.82
C TYR A 75 17.99 4.30 -2.01
N LYS A 76 18.26 3.00 -2.13
CA LYS A 76 17.56 2.12 -3.07
C LYS A 76 16.21 1.75 -2.47
N ILE A 77 15.13 2.27 -3.04
CA ILE A 77 13.78 2.08 -2.53
C ILE A 77 13.02 1.08 -3.42
N GLY A 78 12.55 0.00 -2.81
CA GLY A 78 11.63 -0.94 -3.43
C GLY A 78 10.17 -0.53 -3.23
N ALA A 79 9.31 -0.76 -4.22
CA ALA A 79 7.86 -0.55 -4.11
C ALA A 79 7.09 -1.52 -5.01
N ILE A 80 5.83 -1.79 -4.66
CA ILE A 80 4.95 -2.59 -5.53
C ILE A 80 4.50 -1.72 -6.69
N LYS A 81 4.60 -2.25 -7.91
CA LYS A 81 4.16 -1.57 -9.12
C LYS A 81 2.66 -1.25 -9.02
N ASP A 82 2.31 -0.03 -9.44
CA ASP A 82 0.94 0.52 -9.45
C ASP A 82 0.31 0.70 -8.04
N ASP A 83 1.10 0.56 -6.97
CA ASP A 83 0.70 0.95 -5.61
C ASP A 83 0.70 2.49 -5.46
N VAL A 84 -0.20 3.02 -4.62
CA VAL A 84 -0.31 4.47 -4.35
C VAL A 84 0.99 5.05 -3.80
N VAL A 85 1.80 4.24 -3.10
CA VAL A 85 3.08 4.70 -2.54
C VAL A 85 4.07 5.10 -3.63
N VAL A 86 3.97 4.55 -4.85
CA VAL A 86 4.81 4.95 -6.00
C VAL A 86 4.55 6.40 -6.35
N GLU A 87 3.28 6.79 -6.53
CA GLU A 87 2.91 8.17 -6.85
C GLU A 87 3.32 9.14 -5.73
N ARG A 88 3.28 8.71 -4.47
CA ARG A 88 3.78 9.50 -3.33
C ARG A 88 5.29 9.75 -3.39
N LEU A 89 6.07 8.73 -3.74
CA LEU A 89 7.52 8.87 -3.91
C LEU A 89 7.86 9.80 -5.08
N LEU A 90 7.13 9.69 -6.19
CA LEU A 90 7.30 10.60 -7.34
C LEU A 90 6.98 12.05 -6.96
N ASN A 91 5.88 12.28 -6.23
CA ASN A 91 5.52 13.60 -5.70
C ASN A 91 6.52 14.14 -4.66
N SER A 92 7.29 13.26 -4.03
CA SER A 92 8.40 13.63 -3.12
C SER A 92 9.70 13.96 -3.86
N GLY A 93 9.72 13.83 -5.20
CA GLY A 93 10.82 14.23 -6.07
C GLY A 93 11.75 13.10 -6.52
N LEU A 94 11.37 11.83 -6.32
CA LEU A 94 12.04 10.69 -6.96
C LEU A 94 11.55 10.53 -8.40
N MET A 95 12.38 9.92 -9.25
CA MET A 95 11.97 9.51 -10.58
C MET A 95 11.64 8.01 -10.58
N ARG A 96 10.85 7.55 -11.55
CA ARG A 96 10.37 6.16 -11.57
C ARG A 96 11.53 5.17 -11.79
N GLU A 97 12.53 5.60 -12.54
CA GLU A 97 13.78 4.92 -12.81
C GLU A 97 14.69 4.76 -11.58
N ASP A 98 14.48 5.56 -10.52
CA ASP A 98 15.22 5.44 -9.26
C ASP A 98 14.61 4.37 -8.33
N LEU A 99 13.42 3.85 -8.67
CA LEU A 99 12.67 2.87 -7.89
C LEU A 99 12.87 1.46 -8.39
N ILE A 100 12.94 0.51 -7.45
CA ILE A 100 12.94 -0.92 -7.74
C ILE A 100 11.49 -1.40 -7.64
N LEU A 101 10.83 -1.53 -8.79
CA LEU A 101 9.42 -1.88 -8.88
C LEU A 101 9.26 -3.38 -9.13
N GLU A 102 8.49 -4.02 -8.26
CA GLU A 102 8.11 -5.44 -8.38
C GLU A 102 6.58 -5.58 -8.42
N ASN A 103 6.08 -6.68 -8.99
CA ASN A 103 4.62 -6.88 -9.08
C ASN A 103 3.98 -7.43 -7.79
N ALA A 104 4.80 -7.82 -6.80
CA ALA A 104 4.34 -8.42 -5.55
C ALA A 104 5.32 -8.10 -4.39
N SER A 105 4.88 -8.31 -3.15
CA SER A 105 5.68 -8.05 -1.95
C SER A 105 6.84 -9.02 -1.76
N ALA A 106 6.67 -10.31 -2.07
CA ALA A 106 7.67 -11.35 -1.87
C ALA A 106 9.08 -11.00 -2.44
N PRO A 107 9.23 -10.64 -3.73
CA PRO A 107 10.55 -10.26 -4.27
C PRO A 107 11.12 -8.97 -3.65
N ILE A 108 10.28 -8.07 -3.15
CA ILE A 108 10.76 -6.85 -2.46
C ILE A 108 11.32 -7.23 -1.09
N ILE A 109 10.63 -8.12 -0.36
CA ILE A 109 11.07 -8.60 0.96
C ILE A 109 12.39 -9.37 0.84
N GLU A 110 12.54 -10.21 -0.18
CA GLU A 110 13.80 -10.91 -0.48
C GLU A 110 14.95 -9.92 -0.70
N LYS A 111 14.73 -8.90 -1.55
CA LYS A 111 15.73 -7.85 -1.80
C LYS A 111 16.04 -6.99 -0.57
N LEU A 112 15.06 -6.81 0.31
CA LEU A 112 15.27 -6.08 1.56
C LEU A 112 16.12 -6.91 2.52
N GLU A 113 15.90 -8.23 2.55
CA GLU A 113 16.67 -9.16 3.39
C GLU A 113 18.13 -9.30 2.94
N ASP A 114 18.35 -9.48 1.63
CA ASP A 114 19.70 -9.62 1.05
C ASP A 114 20.44 -8.28 0.91
N GLY A 115 19.74 -7.16 1.15
CA GLY A 115 20.29 -5.81 1.13
C GLY A 115 20.48 -5.21 -0.26
N SER A 116 19.88 -5.80 -1.30
CA SER A 116 19.79 -5.25 -2.67
C SER A 116 19.00 -3.94 -2.71
N ILE A 117 18.03 -3.79 -1.80
CA ILE A 117 17.37 -2.51 -1.51
C ILE A 117 17.64 -2.09 -0.06
N ASP A 118 17.60 -0.79 0.19
CA ASP A 118 17.84 -0.22 1.51
C ASP A 118 16.53 -0.03 2.28
N ALA A 119 15.43 0.22 1.57
CA ALA A 119 14.11 0.38 2.15
C ALA A 119 13.00 -0.11 1.23
N TRP A 120 11.89 -0.55 1.82
CA TRP A 120 10.65 -0.86 1.15
C TRP A 120 9.60 0.21 1.47
N ALA A 121 9.11 0.88 0.43
CA ALA A 121 7.97 1.79 0.56
C ALA A 121 6.66 1.01 0.55
N TYR A 122 5.94 1.04 1.67
CA TYR A 122 4.65 0.35 1.82
C TYR A 122 3.85 0.82 3.03
N ASN A 123 2.64 0.29 3.18
CA ASN A 123 1.85 0.47 4.40
C ASN A 123 2.53 -0.20 5.61
N ASP A 124 2.63 0.50 6.73
CA ASP A 124 3.33 0.04 7.93
C ASP A 124 2.74 -1.25 8.53
N LEU A 125 1.41 -1.31 8.68
CA LEU A 125 0.74 -2.48 9.25
C LEU A 125 0.82 -3.69 8.32
N ALA A 126 0.47 -3.51 7.03
CA ALA A 126 0.49 -4.60 6.06
C ALA A 126 1.91 -5.11 5.80
N GLY A 127 2.88 -4.20 5.71
CA GLY A 127 4.28 -4.55 5.47
C GLY A 127 4.88 -5.39 6.59
N ILE A 128 4.58 -5.06 7.86
CA ILE A 128 5.02 -5.86 9.02
C ILE A 128 4.47 -7.29 8.96
N VAL A 129 3.18 -7.45 8.63
CA VAL A 129 2.55 -8.77 8.51
C VAL A 129 3.21 -9.57 7.39
N LEU A 130 3.42 -8.97 6.22
CA LEU A 130 4.04 -9.64 5.07
C LEU A 130 5.50 -10.05 5.35
N ILE A 131 6.26 -9.23 6.05
CA ILE A 131 7.62 -9.57 6.52
C ILE A 131 7.57 -10.79 7.46
N GLN A 132 6.63 -10.80 8.41
CA GLN A 132 6.46 -11.92 9.34
C GLN A 132 6.06 -13.21 8.61
N GLU A 133 5.14 -13.13 7.64
CA GLU A 133 4.70 -14.27 6.83
C GLU A 133 5.82 -14.83 5.95
N ALA A 134 6.74 -13.98 5.50
CA ALA A 134 7.96 -14.39 4.79
C ALA A 134 8.99 -15.09 5.70
N GLY A 135 8.73 -15.21 7.00
CA GLY A 135 9.60 -15.87 7.98
C GLY A 135 10.72 -14.99 8.54
N ALA A 136 10.70 -13.69 8.22
CA ALA A 136 11.67 -12.73 8.72
C ALA A 136 11.32 -12.27 10.14
N ASN A 137 12.36 -11.94 10.93
CA ASN A 137 12.15 -11.39 12.27
C ASN A 137 11.84 -9.89 12.18
N VAL A 138 10.59 -9.51 12.46
CA VAL A 138 10.11 -8.11 12.47
C VAL A 138 10.96 -7.20 13.37
N SER A 139 11.59 -7.74 14.43
CA SER A 139 12.50 -6.95 15.28
C SER A 139 13.80 -6.53 14.59
N ASN A 140 14.05 -6.97 13.37
CA ASN A 140 15.16 -6.49 12.55
C ASN A 140 14.79 -5.26 11.73
N TYR A 141 13.52 -4.87 11.70
CA TYR A 141 13.00 -3.81 10.85
C TYR A 141 12.46 -2.63 11.63
N GLU A 142 12.60 -1.45 11.05
CA GLU A 142 12.07 -0.21 11.58
C GLU A 142 11.39 0.63 10.50
N ILE A 143 10.55 1.56 10.96
CA ILE A 143 10.01 2.63 10.14
C ILE A 143 11.08 3.71 10.10
N ALA A 144 11.84 3.76 9.01
CA ALA A 144 12.90 4.74 8.81
C ALA A 144 12.36 6.13 8.43
N TYR A 145 11.19 6.17 7.78
CA TYR A 145 10.56 7.42 7.39
C TYR A 145 9.04 7.23 7.18
N VAL A 146 8.26 8.27 7.44
CA VAL A 146 6.81 8.30 7.17
C VAL A 146 6.58 9.20 5.96
N LEU A 147 6.08 8.61 4.87
CA LEU A 147 5.76 9.32 3.63
C LEU A 147 4.42 10.03 3.73
N ALA A 148 3.41 9.35 4.29
CA ALA A 148 2.07 9.89 4.46
C ALA A 148 1.29 9.12 5.53
N GLN A 149 0.31 9.79 6.13
CA GLN A 149 -0.72 9.11 6.89
C GLN A 149 -1.83 8.67 5.94
N ASN A 150 -2.29 7.43 6.10
CA ASN A 150 -3.28 6.82 5.24
C ASN A 150 -4.44 6.29 6.04
N ASP A 151 -5.60 6.88 5.81
CA ASP A 151 -6.86 6.28 6.19
C ASP A 151 -7.39 5.43 5.04
N ALA A 152 -7.71 4.18 5.34
CA ALA A 152 -8.31 3.25 4.42
C ALA A 152 -9.82 3.26 4.61
N TYR A 153 -10.55 3.28 3.50
CA TYR A 153 -12.00 3.37 3.46
C TYR A 153 -12.56 2.23 2.61
N PHE A 154 -13.77 1.78 2.91
CA PHE A 154 -14.55 1.01 1.96
C PHE A 154 -15.02 1.93 0.83
N ALA A 155 -14.84 1.49 -0.41
CA ALA A 155 -15.28 2.19 -1.60
C ALA A 155 -16.45 1.41 -2.22
N PHE A 156 -17.64 1.98 -2.15
CA PHE A 156 -18.86 1.44 -2.75
C PHE A 156 -19.02 2.02 -4.15
N ASN A 157 -19.69 1.26 -5.01
CA ASN A 157 -20.10 1.76 -6.32
C ASN A 157 -20.89 3.07 -6.17
N LYS A 158 -20.65 4.02 -7.06
CA LYS A 158 -21.26 5.35 -6.99
C LYS A 158 -22.79 5.35 -7.16
N GLU A 159 -23.32 4.37 -7.88
CA GLU A 159 -24.73 4.25 -8.22
C GLU A 159 -25.54 3.49 -7.15
N ASP A 160 -24.89 2.98 -6.10
CA ASP A 160 -25.58 2.34 -4.98
C ASP A 160 -26.48 3.35 -4.25
N SER A 161 -27.67 2.94 -3.79
CA SER A 161 -28.55 3.81 -2.99
C SER A 161 -27.92 4.18 -1.65
N ASP A 162 -28.23 5.38 -1.12
CA ASP A 162 -27.87 5.78 0.25
C ASP A 162 -28.62 4.97 1.32
#